data_AF-A0A239AVD3-F1
#
_entry.id   AF-A0A239AVD3-F1
#
_cell.length_a   1.000
_cell.length_b   1.000
_cell.length_c   1.000
_cell.angle_alpha   90.00
_cell.angle_beta   90.00
_cell.angle_gamma   90.00
#
_symmetry.space_group_name_H-M   'P 1'
#
loop_
_entity.id
_entity.type
_entity.pdbx_description
1 polymer ?
#
loop_
_entity_poly.entity_id
_entity_poly.type
_entity_poly.pdbx_seq_one_letter_code
_entity_poly.pdbx_strand_id
1 'polypeptide(L)'
;MLKAIFFTLLLVLFFSCQSSDTKGLKFVALEASGKSINTSYDFCSVVAIKHEYSYRINTWEFIVNDSIKIAEGPYINTLVTIDDHGGCPYSFFTDSIAIEKWSFWDLKGNRIPPNQRLKNIITSKDTLWAMIDLSDSL
;
A
#
# COMPACT_ATOMS: atom_id res chain seq x y z
N MET A 1 2.28 19.69 -55.16
CA MET A 1 1.17 18.95 -54.53
C MET A 1 1.59 18.16 -53.29
N LEU A 2 2.80 17.57 -53.22
CA LEU A 2 3.27 16.78 -52.06
C LEU A 2 3.36 17.56 -50.72
N LYS A 3 3.69 18.87 -50.78
CA LYS A 3 3.81 19.72 -49.57
C LYS A 3 2.47 19.97 -48.85
N ALA A 4 1.36 19.98 -49.59
CA ALA A 4 0.03 20.19 -49.00
C ALA A 4 -0.43 18.96 -48.20
N ILE A 5 -0.09 17.75 -48.68
CA ILE A 5 -0.41 16.48 -48.01
C ILE A 5 0.33 16.37 -46.67
N PHE A 6 1.60 16.79 -46.62
CA PHE A 6 2.40 16.78 -45.40
C PHE A 6 1.83 17.73 -44.33
N PHE A 7 1.31 18.88 -44.76
CA PHE A 7 0.72 19.87 -43.85
C PHE A 7 -0.62 19.40 -43.26
N THR A 8 -1.44 18.69 -44.05
CA THR A 8 -2.66 18.05 -43.55
C THR A 8 -2.37 16.88 -42.60
N LEU A 9 -1.30 16.10 -42.82
CA LEU A 9 -0.95 15.00 -41.93
C LEU A 9 -0.47 15.50 -40.55
N LEU A 10 0.25 16.64 -40.52
CA LEU A 10 0.72 17.27 -39.29
C LEU A 10 -0.44 17.81 -38.44
N LEU A 11 -1.50 18.30 -39.08
CA LEU A 11 -2.68 18.90 -38.41
C LEU A 11 -3.58 17.85 -37.75
N VAL A 12 -3.65 16.63 -38.30
CA VAL A 12 -4.43 15.52 -37.71
C VAL A 12 -3.79 15.01 -36.41
N LEU A 13 -2.47 15.14 -36.25
CA LEU A 13 -1.78 14.73 -35.02
C LEU A 13 -2.04 15.66 -33.83
N PHE A 14 -2.45 16.91 -34.05
CA PHE A 14 -2.76 17.86 -32.96
C PHE A 14 -4.16 17.66 -32.35
N PHE A 15 -5.08 16.97 -33.06
CA PHE A 15 -6.46 16.77 -32.59
C PHE A 15 -6.71 15.42 -31.88
N SER A 16 -5.70 14.55 -31.75
CA SER A 16 -5.83 13.26 -31.04
C SER A 16 -5.48 13.34 -29.55
N CYS A 17 -5.60 14.50 -28.91
CA CYS A 17 -5.66 14.57 -27.45
C CYS A 17 -7.12 14.79 -27.03
N GLN A 18 -7.91 13.72 -27.08
CA GLN A 18 -9.18 13.68 -26.39
C GLN A 18 -8.86 13.86 -24.90
N SER A 19 -9.23 15.01 -24.34
CA SER A 19 -9.15 15.21 -22.90
C SER A 19 -10.04 14.15 -22.26
N SER A 20 -9.39 13.11 -21.74
CA SER A 20 -9.98 12.20 -20.78
C SER A 20 -10.44 13.07 -19.62
N ASP A 21 -11.72 13.38 -19.62
CA ASP A 21 -12.46 14.00 -18.54
C ASP A 21 -12.34 13.03 -17.34
N THR A 22 -11.27 13.16 -16.55
CA THR A 22 -11.08 12.43 -15.30
C THR A 22 -12.07 13.00 -14.30
N LYS A 23 -13.34 12.66 -14.49
CA LYS A 23 -14.38 12.85 -13.47
C LYS A 23 -13.97 12.03 -12.26
N GLY A 24 -13.31 12.69 -11.30
CA GLY A 24 -13.47 12.39 -9.89
C GLY A 24 -12.45 11.50 -9.20
N LEU A 25 -11.22 11.32 -9.72
CA LEU A 25 -10.15 10.74 -8.91
C LEU A 25 -9.74 11.73 -7.81
N LYS A 26 -10.38 11.63 -6.64
CA LYS A 26 -9.97 12.38 -5.44
C LYS A 26 -8.84 11.62 -4.77
N PHE A 27 -7.62 12.03 -5.09
CA PHE A 27 -6.43 11.57 -4.40
C PHE A 27 -6.39 12.16 -2.99
N VAL A 28 -6.21 11.30 -2.01
CA VAL A 28 -6.07 11.72 -0.62
C VAL A 28 -4.76 11.15 -0.07
N ALA A 29 -4.00 12.00 0.63
CA ALA A 29 -2.80 11.57 1.33
C ALA A 29 -3.19 10.60 2.46
N LEU A 30 -2.52 9.44 2.50
CA LEU A 30 -2.66 8.44 3.54
C LEU A 30 -1.42 8.51 4.43
N GLU A 31 -1.64 8.68 5.72
CA GLU A 31 -0.62 8.60 6.75
C GLU A 31 -0.84 7.32 7.58
N ALA A 32 0.25 6.61 7.87
CA ALA A 32 0.22 5.45 8.74
C ALA A 32 1.05 5.74 9.99
N SER A 33 0.45 5.57 11.16
CA SER A 33 1.06 5.84 12.46
C SER A 33 1.08 4.57 13.31
N GLY A 34 2.24 4.26 13.88
CA GLY A 34 2.44 3.07 14.70
C GLY A 34 3.92 2.82 14.96
N LYS A 35 4.23 1.68 15.59
CA LYS A 35 5.61 1.29 15.90
C LYS A 35 6.06 0.16 14.98
N SER A 36 7.25 0.33 14.41
CA SER A 36 7.98 -0.73 13.71
C SER A 36 9.23 -1.13 14.49
N ILE A 37 9.65 -2.38 14.33
CA ILE A 37 10.96 -2.85 14.77
C ILE A 37 11.80 -3.14 13.53
N ASN A 38 12.98 -2.52 13.45
CA ASN A 38 14.00 -2.83 12.46
C ASN A 38 14.94 -3.87 13.07
N THR A 39 15.18 -4.95 12.35
CA THR A 39 16.03 -6.05 12.80
C THR A 39 16.57 -6.80 11.59
N SER A 40 17.27 -7.90 11.82
CA SER A 40 17.92 -8.68 10.78
C SER A 40 17.92 -10.16 11.11
N TYR A 41 17.97 -11.00 10.08
CA TYR A 41 18.33 -12.41 10.21
C TYR A 41 19.49 -12.73 9.29
N ASP A 42 20.25 -13.77 9.64
CA ASP A 42 21.33 -14.28 8.81
C ASP A 42 20.82 -15.43 7.96
N PHE A 43 20.97 -15.31 6.65
CA PHE A 43 20.67 -16.35 5.68
C PHE A 43 21.97 -17.00 5.23
N CYS A 44 22.14 -18.30 5.46
CA CYS A 44 23.31 -19.02 4.97
C CYS A 44 23.02 -19.59 3.57
N SER A 45 23.69 -19.08 2.55
CA SER A 45 23.81 -19.76 1.25
C SER A 45 25.25 -20.30 1.13
N VAL A 46 25.92 -20.08 0.00
CA VAL A 46 27.37 -20.32 -0.13
C VAL A 46 28.18 -19.45 0.84
N VAL A 47 27.67 -18.25 1.15
CA VAL A 47 28.20 -17.32 2.14
C VAL A 47 27.02 -16.82 3.00
N ALA A 48 27.27 -16.53 4.28
CA ALA A 48 26.27 -15.93 5.16
C ALA A 48 25.97 -14.48 4.72
N ILE A 49 24.70 -14.17 4.52
CA ILE A 49 24.21 -12.86 4.12
C ILE A 49 23.23 -12.37 5.19
N LYS A 50 23.47 -11.17 5.71
CA LYS A 50 22.57 -10.51 6.65
C LYS A 50 21.44 -9.82 5.91
N HIS A 51 20.20 -10.19 6.20
CA HIS A 51 19.01 -9.56 5.64
C HIS A 51 18.36 -8.64 6.67
N GLU A 52 18.45 -7.35 6.45
CA GLU A 52 17.73 -6.34 7.23
C GLU A 52 16.26 -6.31 6.82
N TYR A 53 15.37 -6.21 7.80
CA TYR A 53 13.94 -6.08 7.57
C TYR A 53 13.26 -5.30 8.71
N SER A 54 12.01 -4.91 8.48
CA SER A 54 11.18 -4.27 9.49
C SER A 54 9.80 -4.93 9.55
N TYR A 55 9.22 -4.97 10.74
CA TYR A 55 7.86 -5.45 10.94
C TYR A 55 7.08 -4.53 11.89
N ARG A 56 5.78 -4.42 11.65
CA ARG A 56 4.86 -3.59 12.43
C ARG A 56 4.47 -4.31 13.72
N ILE A 57 4.44 -3.59 14.84
CA ILE A 57 4.04 -4.12 16.16
C ILE A 57 2.93 -3.27 16.77
N ASN A 58 2.18 -3.88 17.69
CA ASN A 58 1.10 -3.24 18.45
C ASN A 58 0.02 -2.62 17.54
N THR A 59 -0.74 -1.66 18.07
CA THR A 59 -1.77 -0.92 17.36
C THR A 59 -1.17 0.04 16.34
N TRP A 60 -1.77 0.05 15.17
CA TRP A 60 -1.52 0.99 14.09
C TRP A 60 -2.79 1.75 13.75
N GLU A 61 -2.60 2.97 13.28
CA GLU A 61 -3.66 3.87 12.81
C GLU A 61 -3.35 4.33 11.40
N PHE A 62 -4.40 4.43 10.59
CA PHE A 62 -4.34 4.92 9.22
C PHE A 62 -5.24 6.15 9.11
N ILE A 63 -4.66 7.26 8.70
CA ILE A 63 -5.26 8.59 8.73
C ILE A 63 -5.22 9.18 7.33
N VAL A 64 -6.26 9.92 6.97
CA VAL A 64 -6.35 10.64 5.70
C VAL A 64 -6.65 12.12 5.94
N ASN A 65 -6.18 13.00 5.05
CA ASN A 65 -6.35 14.47 5.17
C ASN A 65 -5.96 15.01 6.55
N ASP A 66 -4.79 14.59 7.03
CA ASP A 66 -4.14 15.04 8.27
C ASP A 66 -4.94 14.84 9.58
N SER A 67 -6.08 14.14 9.55
CA SER A 67 -6.92 13.98 10.76
C SER A 67 -7.99 12.88 10.74
N ILE A 68 -8.43 12.41 9.57
CA ILE A 68 -9.54 11.46 9.47
C ILE A 68 -9.00 10.03 9.60
N LYS A 69 -9.23 9.38 10.74
CA LYS A 69 -8.90 7.97 10.94
C LYS A 69 -9.81 7.09 10.07
N ILE A 70 -9.23 6.21 9.26
CA ILE A 70 -9.96 5.27 8.38
C ILE A 70 -9.79 3.80 8.79
N ALA A 71 -8.71 3.48 9.51
CA ALA A 71 -8.49 2.15 10.07
C ALA A 71 -7.63 2.21 11.33
N GLU A 72 -7.90 1.30 12.26
CA GLU A 72 -7.12 1.12 13.49
C GLU A 72 -7.20 -0.33 13.92
N GLY A 73 -6.07 -0.89 14.32
CA GLY A 73 -6.03 -2.24 14.87
C GLY A 73 -4.63 -2.74 15.14
N PRO A 74 -4.49 -3.89 15.81
CA PRO A 74 -3.20 -4.46 16.14
C PRO A 74 -2.66 -5.33 15.00
N TYR A 75 -1.34 -5.28 14.81
CA TYR A 75 -0.60 -6.34 14.13
C TYR A 75 -0.27 -7.47 15.11
N ILE A 76 -0.41 -8.70 14.62
CA ILE A 76 -0.05 -9.93 15.34
C ILE A 76 1.29 -10.40 14.79
N ASN A 77 2.27 -10.55 15.67
CA ASN A 77 3.61 -10.96 15.28
C ASN A 77 3.82 -12.45 15.52
N THR A 78 4.32 -13.14 14.51
CA THR A 78 4.61 -14.58 14.57
C THR A 78 6.05 -14.80 14.15
N LEU A 79 6.79 -15.56 14.96
CA LEU A 79 8.12 -16.04 14.59
C LEU A 79 7.97 -17.18 13.59
N VAL A 80 8.57 -17.02 12.42
CA VAL A 80 8.63 -18.03 11.37
C VAL A 80 10.06 -18.55 11.31
N THR A 81 10.22 -19.86 11.28
CA THR A 81 11.50 -20.53 11.07
C THR A 81 11.45 -21.25 9.74
N ILE A 82 12.50 -21.09 8.94
CA ILE A 82 12.66 -21.77 7.65
C ILE A 82 13.91 -22.64 7.76
N ASP A 83 13.72 -23.95 7.57
CA ASP A 83 14.77 -24.97 7.72
C ASP A 83 15.30 -25.50 6.38
N ASP A 84 14.64 -25.17 5.25
CA ASP A 84 14.82 -25.83 3.94
C ASP A 84 15.21 -24.89 2.78
N HIS A 85 15.43 -23.60 3.05
CA HIS A 85 15.98 -22.65 2.09
C HIS A 85 17.39 -22.22 2.52
N GLY A 86 18.42 -22.67 1.80
CA GLY A 86 19.82 -22.38 2.13
C GLY A 86 20.52 -23.49 2.93
N GLY A 87 21.73 -23.23 3.40
CA GLY A 87 22.56 -24.17 4.14
C GLY A 87 22.34 -24.17 5.66
N CYS A 88 21.54 -23.23 6.20
CA CYS A 88 21.22 -23.17 7.63
C CYS A 88 19.77 -22.73 7.88
N PRO A 89 19.14 -23.20 8.97
CA PRO A 89 17.91 -22.63 9.48
C PRO A 89 18.05 -21.15 9.81
N TYR A 90 17.01 -20.38 9.52
CA TYR A 90 16.90 -18.98 9.95
C TYR A 90 15.48 -18.66 10.40
N SER A 91 15.36 -17.69 11.32
CA SER A 91 14.07 -17.27 11.85
C SER A 91 13.89 -15.76 11.70
N PHE A 92 12.66 -15.35 11.39
CA PHE A 92 12.29 -13.94 11.30
C PHE A 92 10.84 -13.75 11.76
N PHE A 93 10.55 -12.54 12.23
CA PHE A 93 9.20 -12.15 12.61
C PHE A 93 8.41 -11.69 11.39
N THR A 94 7.18 -12.17 11.29
CA THR A 94 6.18 -11.67 10.34
C THR A 94 5.11 -10.90 11.10
N ASP A 95 4.60 -9.86 10.47
CA ASP A 95 3.40 -9.14 10.91
C ASP A 95 2.18 -9.62 10.12
N SER A 96 1.15 -10.01 10.84
CA SER A 96 -0.12 -10.50 10.31
C SER A 96 -1.28 -9.71 10.91
N ILE A 97 -2.46 -9.80 10.29
CA ILE A 97 -3.65 -9.10 10.73
C ILE A 97 -4.78 -10.09 11.03
N ALA A 98 -5.56 -9.77 12.05
CA ALA A 98 -6.82 -10.43 12.37
C ALA A 98 -7.94 -9.41 12.13
N ILE A 99 -8.62 -9.48 10.98
CA ILE A 99 -9.54 -8.44 10.49
C ILE A 99 -10.62 -8.08 11.51
N GLU A 100 -11.09 -9.04 12.29
CA GLU A 100 -12.08 -8.87 13.35
C GLU A 100 -11.59 -8.00 14.52
N LYS A 101 -10.27 -7.81 14.66
CA LYS A 101 -9.65 -6.91 15.65
C LYS A 101 -9.41 -5.51 15.11
N TRP A 102 -9.73 -5.27 13.84
CA TRP A 102 -9.58 -3.97 13.20
C TRP A 102 -10.91 -3.24 13.12
N SER A 103 -10.86 -1.94 13.40
CA SER A 103 -11.98 -1.02 13.21
C SER A 103 -11.73 -0.17 11.98
N PHE A 104 -12.80 0.13 11.26
CA PHE A 104 -12.75 0.90 10.01
C PHE A 104 -13.81 1.99 10.02
N TRP A 105 -13.50 3.12 9.37
CA TRP A 105 -14.37 4.28 9.30
C TRP A 105 -14.44 4.84 7.88
N ASP A 106 -15.59 5.42 7.53
CA ASP A 106 -15.73 6.27 6.35
C ASP A 106 -15.12 7.68 6.58
N LEU A 107 -15.09 8.52 5.55
CA LEU A 107 -14.56 9.89 5.66
C LEU A 107 -15.44 10.83 6.50
N LYS A 108 -16.67 10.41 6.80
CA LYS A 108 -17.59 11.13 7.69
C LYS A 108 -17.38 10.70 9.15
N GLY A 109 -16.49 9.74 9.41
CA GLY A 109 -16.20 9.20 10.74
C GLY A 109 -17.19 8.13 11.21
N ASN A 110 -18.04 7.60 10.35
CA ASN A 110 -18.93 6.49 10.70
C ASN A 110 -18.20 5.16 10.59
N ARG A 111 -18.44 4.25 11.55
CA ARG A 111 -17.90 2.90 11.46
C ARG A 111 -18.51 2.14 10.28
N ILE A 112 -17.66 1.46 9.51
CA ILE A 112 -18.06 0.66 8.36
C ILE A 112 -17.46 -0.75 8.45
N PRO A 113 -18.08 -1.76 7.82
CA PRO A 113 -17.48 -3.08 7.72
C PRO A 113 -16.20 -3.05 6.86
N PRO A 114 -15.26 -3.99 7.08
CA PRO A 114 -14.04 -4.08 6.29
C PRO A 114 -14.35 -4.42 4.83
N ASN A 115 -13.97 -3.53 3.90
CA ASN A 115 -14.00 -3.81 2.47
C ASN A 115 -12.60 -4.17 1.95
N GLN A 116 -12.51 -4.66 0.70
CA GLN A 116 -11.24 -5.11 0.14
C GLN A 116 -10.19 -3.99 0.04
N ARG A 117 -10.62 -2.74 -0.22
CA ARG A 117 -9.70 -1.59 -0.33
C ARG A 117 -9.05 -1.29 1.01
N LEU A 118 -9.84 -1.24 2.08
CA LEU A 118 -9.35 -1.04 3.45
C LEU A 118 -8.45 -2.18 3.92
N LYS A 119 -8.78 -3.42 3.58
CA LYS A 119 -7.92 -4.58 3.83
C LYS A 119 -6.56 -4.42 3.16
N ASN A 120 -6.53 -3.99 1.90
CA ASN A 120 -5.29 -3.78 1.16
C ASN A 120 -4.43 -2.67 1.78
N ILE A 121 -5.05 -1.61 2.31
CA ILE A 121 -4.33 -0.52 2.98
C ILE A 121 -3.56 -1.05 4.20
N ILE A 122 -4.21 -1.87 5.02
CA ILE A 122 -3.60 -2.39 6.25
C ILE A 122 -2.68 -3.59 6.02
N THR A 123 -2.73 -4.26 4.87
CA THR A 123 -1.76 -5.30 4.51
C THR A 123 -0.56 -4.77 3.73
N SER A 124 -0.69 -3.60 3.09
CA SER A 124 0.42 -2.99 2.34
C SER A 124 1.56 -2.56 3.27
N LYS A 125 2.78 -2.94 2.92
CA LYS A 125 4.01 -2.43 3.53
C LYS A 125 4.42 -1.07 2.94
N ASP A 126 3.96 -0.77 1.73
CA ASP A 126 4.19 0.50 1.02
C ASP A 126 3.04 1.46 1.30
N THR A 127 3.10 2.16 2.43
CA THR A 127 2.06 3.11 2.86
C THR A 127 2.31 4.55 2.45
N LEU A 128 3.46 4.85 1.83
CA LEU A 128 3.90 6.23 1.62
C LEU A 128 3.07 7.02 0.58
N TRP A 129 2.35 6.36 -0.35
CA TRP A 129 1.55 7.04 -1.38
C TRP A 129 0.40 6.16 -1.90
N ALA A 130 -0.35 5.52 -1.00
CA ALA A 130 -1.51 4.75 -1.44
C ALA A 130 -2.53 5.72 -2.07
N MET A 131 -2.63 5.70 -3.40
CA MET A 131 -3.64 6.43 -4.16
C MET A 131 -4.98 5.77 -3.91
N ILE A 132 -5.76 6.33 -3.00
CA ILE A 132 -7.09 5.80 -2.72
C ILE A 132 -8.09 6.58 -3.56
N ASP A 133 -8.66 5.92 -4.56
CA ASP A 133 -9.87 6.42 -5.22
C ASP A 133 -11.07 6.24 -4.29
N LEU A 134 -11.58 7.35 -3.78
CA LEU A 134 -12.71 7.43 -2.86
C LEU A 134 -14.03 7.70 -3.60
N SER A 135 -14.08 7.63 -4.93
CA SER A 135 -15.30 7.89 -5.72
C SER A 135 -16.39 6.85 -5.50
N ASP A 136 -16.00 5.59 -5.23
CA ASP A 136 -16.93 4.49 -5.06
C ASP A 136 -17.09 4.13 -3.58
N SER A 137 -18.09 4.76 -2.96
CA SER A 137 -18.70 4.43 -1.66
C SER A 137 -17.94 4.78 -0.36
N LEU A 138 -18.26 5.98 0.11
CA LEU A 138 -18.37 6.45 1.50
C LEU A 138 -19.72 7.18 1.67
#